data_AF-A0A9D9FUN1-F1
#
_entry.id   AF-A0A9D9FUN1-F1
#
_cell.length_a   1.000
_cell.length_b   1.000
_cell.length_c   1.000
_cell.angle_alpha   90.00
_cell.angle_beta   90.00
_cell.angle_gamma   90.00
#
_symmetry.space_group_name_H-M   'P 1'
#
loop_
_entity.id
_entity.type
_entity.pdbx_description
1 polymer ?
#
loop_
_entity_poly.entity_id
_entity_poly.type
_entity_poly.pdbx_seq_one_letter_code
_entity_poly.pdbx_strand_id
1 'polypeptide(L)'
;MLFLLRTAFWLTLVLALIPLGSDYESKPEEQVNPVSAFIAAQATVSDIGGFCQRNPQACETGGDAITAIGHRAANGARIVYEYFGAQVQDTSQRPGQLADAPASTETVQSSQSFSSTASVSATQDAPVLETAFGPVPRPKPRSG
;
A
#
# COMPACT_ATOMS: atom_id res chain seq x y z
N MET A 1 -21.62 -13.14 -7.31
CA MET A 1 -20.76 -12.74 -6.18
C MET A 1 -19.46 -13.56 -6.02
N LEU A 2 -19.06 -14.39 -7.01
CA LEU A 2 -17.83 -15.20 -6.91
C LEU A 2 -16.64 -14.60 -7.69
N PHE A 3 -16.86 -13.52 -8.45
CA PHE A 3 -15.83 -12.89 -9.26
C PHE A 3 -14.73 -12.26 -8.40
N LEU A 4 -15.08 -11.55 -7.32
CA LEU A 4 -14.12 -10.94 -6.40
C LEU A 4 -13.28 -11.97 -5.65
N LEU A 5 -13.90 -13.07 -5.22
CA LEU A 5 -13.18 -14.20 -4.63
C LEU A 5 -12.21 -14.82 -5.62
N ARG A 6 -12.63 -14.95 -6.88
CA ARG A 6 -11.79 -15.47 -7.95
C ARG A 6 -10.64 -14.51 -8.27
N THR A 7 -10.88 -13.21 -8.44
CA THR A 7 -9.83 -12.23 -8.75
C THR A 7 -8.86 -12.00 -7.58
N ALA A 8 -9.36 -11.93 -6.34
CA ALA A 8 -8.51 -11.86 -5.15
C ALA A 8 -7.63 -13.10 -5.04
N PHE A 9 -8.21 -14.29 -5.23
CA PHE A 9 -7.45 -15.55 -5.27
C PHE A 9 -6.36 -15.55 -6.36
N TRP A 10 -6.70 -15.14 -7.59
CA TRP A 10 -5.74 -15.07 -8.68
C TRP A 10 -4.66 -14.02 -8.44
N LEU A 11 -4.99 -12.87 -7.87
CA LEU A 11 -4.00 -11.85 -7.50
C LEU A 11 -3.05 -12.36 -6.43
N THR A 12 -3.56 -13.02 -5.39
CA THR A 12 -2.72 -13.61 -4.35
C THR A 12 -1.82 -14.71 -4.90
N LEU A 13 -2.33 -15.56 -5.80
CA LEU A 13 -1.53 -16.60 -6.46
C LEU A 13 -0.40 -15.98 -7.31
N VAL A 14 -0.72 -14.96 -8.09
CA VAL A 14 0.27 -14.25 -8.91
C VAL A 14 1.31 -13.56 -8.04
N LEU A 15 0.90 -12.86 -6.97
CA LEU A 15 1.84 -12.24 -6.02
C LEU A 15 2.71 -13.27 -5.29
N ALA A 16 2.18 -14.46 -4.98
CA ALA A 16 2.96 -15.53 -4.40
C ALA A 16 3.96 -16.15 -5.40
N LEU A 17 3.62 -16.12 -6.70
CA LEU A 17 4.46 -16.66 -7.76
C LEU A 17 5.48 -15.65 -8.30
N ILE A 18 5.25 -14.34 -8.12
CA ILE A 18 6.24 -13.30 -8.40
C ILE A 18 7.21 -13.30 -7.21
N PRO A 19 8.43 -13.87 -7.32
CA PRO A 19 9.42 -13.72 -6.28
C PRO A 19 9.70 -12.23 -6.10
N LEU A 20 9.25 -11.67 -4.97
CA LEU A 20 9.53 -10.31 -4.58
C LEU A 20 11.01 -10.26 -4.18
N GLY A 21 11.87 -9.95 -5.15
CA GLY A 21 13.26 -9.53 -4.99
C GLY A 21 13.99 -10.14 -3.80
N SER A 22 14.58 -11.31 -3.99
CA SER A 22 15.60 -11.84 -3.10
C SER A 22 16.90 -11.09 -3.38
N ASP A 23 17.25 -10.14 -2.53
CA ASP A 23 18.64 -9.73 -2.35
C ASP A 23 19.32 -10.87 -1.58
N TYR A 24 19.89 -11.81 -2.33
CA TYR A 24 20.61 -12.99 -1.82
C TYR A 24 21.95 -12.58 -1.18
N GLU A 25 21.91 -11.84 -0.08
CA GLU A 25 23.03 -11.69 0.85
C GLU A 25 22.60 -12.25 2.20
N SER A 26 22.82 -13.56 2.34
CA SER A 26 22.92 -14.34 3.59
C SER A 26 22.12 -13.92 4.83
N LYS A 27 20.87 -13.48 4.66
CA LYS A 27 19.87 -13.54 5.73
C LYS A 27 18.95 -14.72 5.47
N PRO A 28 18.70 -15.59 6.48
CA PRO A 28 17.67 -16.61 6.35
C PRO A 28 16.39 -15.92 5.93
N GLU A 29 15.85 -16.31 4.78
CA GLU A 29 14.56 -15.87 4.24
C GLU A 29 13.53 -15.94 5.37
N GLU A 30 13.17 -14.79 5.95
CA GLU A 30 12.20 -14.74 7.03
C GLU A 30 10.83 -14.99 6.40
N GLN A 31 10.47 -16.27 6.31
CA GLN A 31 9.20 -16.72 5.76
C GLN A 31 8.07 -16.10 6.58
N VAL A 32 7.47 -15.04 6.03
CA VAL A 32 6.36 -14.34 6.68
C VAL A 32 5.14 -15.26 6.62
N ASN A 33 4.83 -15.89 7.76
CA ASN A 33 3.67 -16.76 7.85
C ASN A 33 2.38 -15.91 7.92
N PRO A 34 1.37 -16.14 7.05
CA PRO A 34 0.15 -15.32 7.04
C PRO A 34 -0.62 -15.36 8.36
N VAL A 35 -0.56 -16.49 9.08
CA VAL A 35 -1.16 -16.61 10.41
C VAL A 35 -0.37 -15.80 11.43
N SER A 36 0.96 -15.83 11.39
CA SER A 36 1.76 -15.01 12.31
C SER A 36 1.58 -13.51 12.04
N ALA A 37 1.46 -13.11 10.78
CA ALA A 37 1.17 -11.73 10.39
C ALA A 37 -0.20 -11.26 10.91
N PHE A 38 -1.23 -12.11 10.82
CA PHE A 38 -2.55 -11.78 11.38
C PHE A 38 -2.53 -11.62 12.90
N ILE A 39 -1.86 -12.53 13.61
CA ILE A 39 -1.70 -12.43 15.06
C ILE A 39 -0.91 -11.19 15.45
N ALA A 40 0.16 -10.86 14.72
CA ALA A 40 0.94 -9.64 14.93
C ALA A 40 0.09 -8.38 14.71
N ALA A 41 -0.72 -8.33 13.65
CA ALA A 41 -1.61 -7.21 13.39
C ALA A 41 -2.64 -7.03 14.53
N GLN A 42 -3.24 -8.11 15.02
CA GLN A 42 -4.17 -8.08 16.16
C GLN A 42 -3.47 -7.56 17.42
N ALA A 43 -2.24 -8.01 17.68
CA ALA A 43 -1.44 -7.53 18.81
C ALA A 43 -1.17 -6.01 18.70
N THR A 44 -0.85 -5.52 17.50
CA THR A 44 -0.67 -4.09 17.25
C THR A 44 -1.95 -3.29 17.51
N VAL A 45 -3.11 -3.78 17.08
CA VAL A 45 -4.40 -3.11 17.36
C VAL A 45 -4.68 -3.04 18.86
N SER A 46 -4.35 -4.10 19.60
CA SER A 46 -4.45 -4.09 21.06
C SER A 46 -3.50 -3.06 21.71
N ASP A 47 -2.27 -2.91 21.19
CA ASP A 47 -1.30 -1.92 21.71
C ASP A 47 -1.74 -0.48 21.44
N ILE A 48 -2.33 -0.23 20.26
CA ILE A 48 -2.91 1.09 19.92
C ILE A 48 -3.93 1.52 20.98
N GLY A 49 -4.74 0.60 21.51
CA GLY A 49 -5.66 0.93 22.61
C GLY A 49 -4.93 1.48 23.84
N GLY A 50 -3.82 0.85 24.23
CA GLY A 50 -2.95 1.35 25.32
C GLY A 50 -2.26 2.68 25.00
N PHE A 51 -1.86 2.89 23.74
CA PHE A 51 -1.31 4.16 23.26
C PHE A 51 -2.35 5.29 23.34
N CYS A 52 -3.59 5.03 22.91
CA CYS A 52 -4.69 6.00 22.95
C CYS A 52 -5.04 6.41 24.38
N GLN A 53 -5.00 5.47 25.33
CA GLN A 53 -5.21 5.80 26.74
C GLN A 53 -4.17 6.80 27.27
N ARG A 54 -2.93 6.74 26.75
CA ARG A 54 -1.85 7.68 27.11
C ARG A 54 -1.87 8.97 26.29
N ASN A 55 -2.39 8.92 25.06
CA ASN A 55 -2.37 10.05 24.11
C ASN A 55 -3.75 10.21 23.42
N PRO A 56 -4.78 10.69 24.13
CA PRO A 56 -6.15 10.73 23.60
C PRO A 56 -6.28 11.65 22.38
N GLN A 57 -5.59 12.80 22.38
CA GLN A 57 -5.62 13.77 21.27
C GLN A 57 -5.05 13.20 19.96
N ALA A 58 -4.04 12.34 20.04
CA ALA A 58 -3.46 11.70 18.86
C ALA A 58 -4.45 10.70 18.22
N CYS A 59 -5.22 9.98 19.03
CA CYS A 59 -6.21 9.03 18.53
C CYS A 59 -7.49 9.72 18.04
N GLU A 60 -7.89 10.85 18.63
CA GLU A 60 -8.98 11.69 18.11
C GLU A 60 -8.65 12.22 16.70
N THR A 61 -7.52 12.92 16.59
CA THR A 61 -7.07 13.48 15.30
C THR A 61 -6.79 12.39 14.27
N GLY A 62 -6.14 11.29 14.69
CA GLY A 62 -5.86 10.14 13.83
C GLY A 62 -7.14 9.43 13.37
N GLY A 63 -8.13 9.30 14.26
CA GLY A 63 -9.44 8.71 13.95
C GLY A 63 -10.21 9.51 12.90
N ASP A 64 -10.20 10.84 13.01
CA ASP A 64 -10.80 11.74 12.02
C ASP A 64 -10.12 11.61 10.65
N ALA A 65 -8.78 11.55 10.65
CA ALA A 65 -8.00 11.35 9.43
C ALA A 65 -8.32 10.01 8.75
N ILE A 66 -8.35 8.91 9.51
CA ILE A 66 -8.68 7.58 9.01
C ILE A 66 -10.11 7.55 8.46
N THR A 67 -11.07 8.15 9.16
CA THR A 67 -12.46 8.27 8.70
C THR A 67 -12.56 9.01 7.37
N ALA A 68 -11.88 10.15 7.24
CA ALA A 68 -11.86 10.94 6.01
C ALA A 68 -11.26 10.16 4.83
N ILE A 69 -10.16 9.44 5.06
CA ILE A 69 -9.54 8.57 4.06
C ILE A 69 -10.48 7.41 3.70
N GLY A 70 -11.14 6.81 4.69
CA GLY A 70 -12.08 5.70 4.52
C GLY A 70 -13.26 6.07 3.63
N HIS A 71 -13.84 7.25 3.80
CA HIS A 71 -14.90 7.74 2.92
C HIS A 71 -14.43 7.88 1.47
N ARG A 72 -13.22 8.40 1.25
CA ARG A 72 -12.64 8.51 -0.10
C ARG A 72 -12.38 7.13 -0.70
N ALA A 73 -11.85 6.19 0.08
CA ALA A 73 -11.61 4.82 -0.35
C ALA A 73 -12.92 4.12 -0.74
N ALA A 74 -13.99 4.28 0.05
CA ALA A 74 -15.31 3.71 -0.25
C ALA A 74 -15.91 4.27 -1.54
N ASN A 75 -15.82 5.59 -1.74
CA ASN A 75 -16.26 6.24 -2.97
C ASN A 75 -15.44 5.78 -4.18
N GLY A 76 -14.12 5.69 -4.04
CA GLY A 76 -13.23 5.17 -5.09
C GLY A 76 -13.56 3.73 -5.46
N ALA A 77 -13.79 2.86 -4.47
CA ALA A 77 -14.20 1.48 -4.70
C ALA A 77 -15.52 1.43 -5.49
N ARG A 78 -16.51 2.24 -5.12
CA ARG A 78 -17.79 2.30 -5.83
C ARG A 78 -17.62 2.68 -7.31
N ILE A 79 -16.83 3.72 -7.61
CA ILE A 79 -16.58 4.16 -8.99
C ILE A 79 -15.95 3.03 -9.81
N VAL A 80 -14.97 2.33 -9.25
CA VAL A 80 -14.31 1.20 -9.92
C VAL A 80 -15.30 0.05 -10.16
N TYR A 81 -16.16 -0.26 -9.18
CA TYR A 81 -17.21 -1.28 -9.32
C TYR A 81 -18.22 -0.95 -10.41
N GLU A 82 -18.69 0.30 -10.46
CA GLU A 82 -19.63 0.77 -11.48
C GLU A 82 -18.99 0.75 -12.87
N TYR A 83 -17.72 1.14 -12.99
CA TYR A 83 -16.96 1.08 -14.25
C TYR A 83 -16.87 -0.34 -14.81
N PHE A 84 -16.44 -1.31 -13.99
CA PHE A 84 -16.39 -2.71 -14.43
C PHE A 84 -17.78 -3.29 -14.68
N GLY A 85 -18.79 -2.88 -13.91
CA GLY A 85 -20.18 -3.29 -14.13
C GLY A 85 -20.74 -2.83 -15.48
N ALA A 86 -20.41 -1.61 -15.93
CA ALA A 86 -20.81 -1.09 -17.24
C ALA A 86 -20.14 -1.88 -18.38
N GLN A 87 -18.82 -2.09 -18.32
CA GLN A 87 -18.05 -2.78 -19.36
C GLN A 87 -18.50 -4.23 -19.58
N VAL A 88 -18.90 -4.93 -18.51
CA VAL A 88 -19.40 -6.30 -18.61
C VAL A 88 -20.77 -6.35 -19.31
N GLN A 89 -21.63 -5.35 -19.11
CA GLN A 89 -22.93 -5.28 -19.78
C GLN A 89 -22.81 -4.92 -21.27
N ASP A 90 -21.90 -4.01 -21.64
CA ASP A 90 -21.61 -3.69 -23.04
C ASP A 90 -21.02 -4.90 -23.80
N THR A 91 -20.18 -5.70 -23.14
CA THR A 91 -19.64 -6.95 -23.72
C THR A 91 -20.74 -8.00 -23.91
N SER A 92 -21.74 -8.05 -23.04
CA SER A 92 -22.84 -9.03 -23.12
C SER A 92 -23.86 -8.71 -24.22
N GLN A 93 -23.96 -7.46 -24.65
CA GLN A 93 -24.83 -7.04 -25.77
C GLN A 93 -24.21 -7.22 -27.16
N ARG A 94 -22.96 -7.69 -27.27
CA ARG A 94 -22.31 -7.96 -28.56
C ARG A 94 -22.23 -9.47 -28.85
N PRO A 95 -23.22 -10.08 -29.51
CA PRO A 95 -23.07 -11.42 -30.04
C PRO A 95 -22.16 -11.38 -31.28
N GLY A 96 -21.00 -12.04 -31.18
CA GLY A 96 -20.22 -12.47 -32.33
C GLY A 96 -19.12 -11.51 -32.79
N GLN A 97 -17.93 -11.63 -32.22
CA GLN A 97 -16.69 -11.59 -33.00
C GLN A 97 -15.68 -12.56 -32.37
N LEU A 98 -15.77 -13.83 -32.80
CA LEU A 98 -14.56 -14.64 -32.96
C LEU A 98 -14.14 -14.48 -34.43
N ALA A 99 -12.97 -13.91 -34.67
CA ALA A 99 -12.09 -14.27 -35.79
C ALA A 99 -10.76 -13.50 -35.68
N ASP A 100 -9.72 -14.29 -35.40
CA ASP A 100 -8.34 -14.19 -35.86
C ASP A 100 -7.40 -13.03 -35.45
N ALA A 101 -6.28 -13.46 -34.88
CA ALA A 101 -5.03 -12.72 -34.79
C ALA A 101 -4.40 -12.53 -36.20
N PRO A 102 -3.45 -11.59 -36.34
CA PRO A 102 -2.08 -12.03 -36.18
C PRO A 102 -1.24 -11.11 -35.29
N ALA A 103 -0.19 -11.70 -34.74
CA ALA A 103 0.92 -10.99 -34.14
C ALA A 103 1.57 -10.03 -35.15
N SER A 104 1.84 -8.81 -34.70
CA SER A 104 2.94 -8.00 -35.17
C SER A 104 3.66 -7.42 -33.95
N THR A 105 4.75 -8.10 -33.60
CA THR A 105 5.91 -7.46 -32.97
C THR A 105 6.43 -6.44 -33.97
N GLU A 106 6.39 -5.14 -33.63
CA GLU A 106 7.52 -4.24 -33.86
C GLU A 106 7.37 -2.95 -33.03
N THR A 107 8.25 -2.91 -32.04
CA THR A 107 8.84 -1.81 -31.29
C THR A 107 8.94 -0.49 -32.06
N VAL A 108 8.40 0.61 -31.49
CA VAL A 108 9.07 1.91 -31.52
C VAL A 108 8.99 2.56 -30.13
N GLN A 109 10.12 2.50 -29.47
CA GLN A 109 10.54 3.32 -28.35
C GLN A 109 10.39 4.82 -28.68
N SER A 110 9.69 5.57 -27.84
CA SER A 110 9.97 7.00 -27.71
C SER A 110 10.06 7.35 -26.23
N SER A 111 11.30 7.24 -25.77
CA SER A 111 11.82 7.92 -24.60
C SER A 111 11.47 9.40 -24.69
N GLN A 112 10.74 9.93 -23.72
CA GLN A 112 10.90 11.32 -23.32
C GLN A 112 11.33 11.34 -21.86
N SER A 113 12.65 11.23 -21.71
CA SER A 113 13.35 11.98 -20.67
C SER A 113 13.03 13.45 -20.90
N PHE A 114 12.21 14.01 -20.03
CA PHE A 114 12.33 15.42 -19.69
C PHE A 114 12.83 15.48 -18.25
N SER A 115 14.15 15.49 -18.12
CA SER A 115 14.80 16.25 -17.06
C SER A 115 14.26 17.67 -17.10
N SER A 116 13.49 18.04 -16.08
CA SER A 116 13.42 19.41 -15.62
C SER A 116 13.87 19.42 -14.18
N THR A 117 15.17 19.66 -14.04
CA THR A 117 15.84 20.15 -12.84
C THR A 117 15.05 21.36 -12.33
N ALA A 118 14.14 21.14 -11.38
CA ALA A 118 13.67 22.20 -10.50
C ALA A 118 14.51 22.11 -9.23
N SER A 119 15.61 22.86 -9.28
CA SER A 119 16.60 23.06 -8.26
C SER A 119 15.95 23.30 -6.89
N VAL A 120 16.30 22.47 -5.92
CA VAL A 120 16.15 22.77 -4.49
C VAL A 120 17.10 23.93 -4.20
N SER A 121 16.61 25.17 -4.32
CA SER A 121 17.29 26.33 -3.74
C SER A 121 16.78 26.50 -2.32
N ALA A 122 17.57 26.00 -1.38
CA ALA A 122 17.54 26.42 0.00
C ALA A 122 17.74 27.94 0.05
N THR A 123 16.69 28.67 0.38
CA THR A 123 16.81 30.06 0.85
C THR A 123 16.72 30.00 2.36
N GLN A 124 17.86 30.28 3.00
CA GLN A 124 17.99 30.56 4.41
C GLN A 124 17.18 31.82 4.74
N ASP A 125 16.13 31.69 5.56
CA ASP A 125 15.84 32.59 6.68
C ASP A 125 14.51 32.18 7.36
N ALA A 126 14.60 31.46 8.49
CA ALA A 126 13.64 31.46 9.59
C ALA A 126 14.15 30.51 10.70
N PRO A 127 13.97 30.85 11.98
CA PRO A 127 14.79 30.35 13.08
C PRO A 127 14.55 28.86 13.38
N VAL A 128 15.67 28.14 13.48
CA VAL A 128 15.72 26.75 13.97
C VAL A 128 15.29 26.76 15.44
N LEU A 129 14.06 26.31 15.71
CA LEU A 129 13.74 25.78 17.03
C LEU A 129 14.38 24.40 17.11
N GLU A 130 15.57 24.33 17.72
CA GLU A 130 16.22 23.06 18.07
C GLU A 130 15.25 22.23 18.89
N THR A 131 14.61 21.24 18.25
CA THR A 131 13.96 20.17 19.00
C THR A 131 15.08 19.22 19.38
N ALA A 132 15.65 19.44 20.56
CA ALA A 132 16.67 18.60 21.16
C ALA A 132 16.09 17.20 21.48
N PHE A 133 15.95 16.36 20.46
CA PHE A 133 15.80 14.92 20.62
C PHE A 133 17.18 14.35 20.99
N GLY A 134 17.55 14.53 22.26
CA GLY A 134 18.70 13.85 22.84
C GLY A 134 18.49 12.32 22.87
N PRO A 135 19.56 11.54 23.02
CA PRO A 135 19.46 10.09 23.16
C PRO A 135 18.58 9.73 24.37
N VAL A 136 17.51 8.95 24.13
CA VAL A 136 16.63 8.45 25.18
C VAL A 136 17.43 7.55 26.14
N PRO A 137 17.41 7.78 27.46
CA PRO A 137 18.12 6.93 28.41
C PRO A 137 17.60 5.49 28.36
N ARG A 138 18.47 4.51 28.07
CA ARG A 138 18.12 3.09 28.25
C ARG A 138 18.03 2.77 29.76
N PRO A 139 16.98 2.09 30.23
CA PRO A 139 16.95 1.57 31.59
C PRO A 139 18.10 0.57 31.80
N LYS A 140 18.81 0.68 32.94
CA LYS A 140 19.83 -0.30 33.32
C LYS A 140 19.18 -1.68 33.53
N PRO A 141 19.84 -2.78 33.12
CA PRO A 141 19.38 -4.11 33.46
C PRO A 141 19.37 -4.27 34.99
N ARG A 142 18.23 -4.69 35.54
CA ARG A 142 18.08 -5.03 36.94
C ARG A 142 18.79 -6.37 37.17
N SER A 143 20.04 -6.32 37.63
CA SER A 143 20.70 -7.52 38.17
C SER A 143 20.00 -7.88 39.48
N GLY A 144 19.23 -8.96 39.42
CA GLY A 144 18.73 -9.73 40.56
C GLY A 144 19.00 -11.19 40.27
#